data_AF-A0A948WWY9-F1
#
_entry.id   AF-A0A948WWY9-F1
#
_cell.length_a   1.000
_cell.length_b   1.000
_cell.length_c   1.000
_cell.angle_alpha   90.00
_cell.angle_beta   90.00
_cell.angle_gamma   90.00
#
_symmetry.space_group_name_H-M   'P 1'
#
loop_
_entity.id
_entity.type
_entity.pdbx_description
1 polymer ?
#
loop_
_entity_poly.entity_id
_entity_poly.type
_entity_poly.pdbx_seq_one_letter_code
_entity_poly.pdbx_strand_id
1 'polypeptide(L)'
;MLAVLPISAQKGMHVETLFDGRFKYDKRAVEVLIKGKELKKYHLTLFRSLTVTDAPALSDEIEALVVKDAKMAVDKEVGKIGTQLYYGFYCFPPQDESYRYLFYRNTSVVPDGAKKPEVTVVYMEGQVTLEELKQMFK
;
A
#
# COMPACT_ATOMS: atom_id res chain seq x y z
N MET A 1 1.77 -4.51 33.49
CA MET A 1 1.94 -3.68 32.28
C MET A 1 0.81 -4.03 31.32
N LEU A 2 -0.21 -3.16 31.20
CA LEU A 2 -1.18 -3.29 30.11
C LEU A 2 -0.48 -2.87 28.81
N ALA A 3 -0.33 -3.81 27.88
CA ALA A 3 0.04 -3.47 26.51
C ALA A 3 -1.19 -2.82 25.85
N VAL A 4 -1.16 -1.49 25.73
CA VAL A 4 -2.13 -0.75 24.93
C VAL A 4 -1.85 -1.13 23.48
N LEU A 5 -2.70 -1.97 22.88
CA LEU A 5 -2.65 -2.22 21.45
C LEU A 5 -2.94 -0.89 20.76
N PRO A 6 -2.08 -0.39 19.86
CA PRO A 6 -2.39 0.82 19.11
C PRO A 6 -3.55 0.46 18.15
N ILE A 7 -4.77 0.86 18.52
CA ILE A 7 -6.00 0.69 17.73
C ILE A 7 -6.07 1.75 16.60
N SER A 8 -4.95 2.36 16.19
CA SER A 8 -4.96 3.45 15.19
C SER A 8 -3.86 3.35 14.12
N ALA A 9 -3.39 2.14 13.83
CA ALA A 9 -2.51 1.91 12.69
C ALA A 9 -3.27 2.24 11.37
N GLN A 10 -2.71 3.13 10.54
CA GLN A 10 -3.26 3.75 9.31
C GLN A 10 -4.28 4.90 9.45
N LYS A 11 -4.61 5.36 10.66
CA LYS A 11 -5.66 6.39 10.85
C LYS A 11 -5.33 7.68 10.07
N GLY A 12 -6.28 8.13 9.25
CA GLY A 12 -6.20 9.39 8.50
C GLY A 12 -5.69 9.28 7.07
N MET A 13 -5.55 8.06 6.53
CA MET A 13 -5.26 7.82 5.12
C MET A 13 -6.51 7.39 4.36
N HIS A 14 -6.67 7.87 3.13
CA HIS A 14 -7.81 7.52 2.28
C HIS A 14 -7.74 6.07 1.81
N VAL A 15 -6.54 5.51 1.58
CA VAL A 15 -6.37 4.10 1.18
C VAL A 15 -6.78 3.11 2.28
N GLU A 16 -7.02 3.54 3.52
CA GLU A 16 -7.51 2.68 4.60
C GLU A 16 -8.83 1.99 4.22
N THR A 17 -9.70 2.69 3.48
CA THR A 17 -11.02 2.17 3.06
C THR A 17 -10.94 1.00 2.08
N LEU A 18 -9.77 0.75 1.50
CA LEU A 18 -9.55 -0.39 0.61
C LEU A 18 -9.38 -1.72 1.37
N PHE A 19 -9.11 -1.65 2.68
CA PHE A 19 -8.74 -2.80 3.51
C PHE A 19 -9.81 -3.13 4.56
N ASP A 20 -11.08 -3.16 4.12
CA ASP A 20 -12.25 -3.43 4.95
C ASP A 20 -12.74 -4.89 4.85
N GLY A 21 -12.03 -5.75 4.11
CA GLY A 21 -12.40 -7.15 3.90
C GLY A 21 -13.47 -7.39 2.84
N ARG A 22 -13.97 -6.36 2.12
CA ARG A 22 -15.03 -6.50 1.11
C ARG A 22 -14.64 -7.40 -0.06
N PHE A 23 -13.35 -7.63 -0.26
CA PHE A 23 -12.79 -8.41 -1.36
C PHE A 23 -12.67 -9.90 -1.08
N LYS A 24 -13.04 -10.37 0.13
CA LYS A 24 -12.86 -11.77 0.58
C LYS A 24 -13.39 -12.83 -0.39
N TYR A 25 -14.42 -12.52 -1.17
CA TYR A 25 -15.05 -13.44 -2.13
C TYR A 25 -14.89 -13.01 -3.59
N ASP A 26 -14.24 -11.88 -3.86
CA ASP A 26 -13.98 -11.43 -5.24
C ASP A 26 -12.73 -12.14 -5.78
N LYS A 27 -12.90 -13.00 -6.78
CA LYS A 27 -11.79 -13.75 -7.41
C LYS A 27 -10.79 -12.85 -8.13
N ARG A 28 -11.11 -11.58 -8.33
CA ARG A 28 -10.26 -10.58 -8.97
C ARG A 28 -9.42 -9.79 -7.97
N ALA A 29 -9.63 -9.98 -6.67
CA ALA A 29 -8.96 -9.21 -5.64
C ALA A 29 -8.35 -10.13 -4.58
N VAL A 30 -7.12 -9.82 -4.18
CA VAL A 30 -6.40 -10.50 -3.11
C VAL A 30 -6.02 -9.46 -2.07
N GLU A 31 -6.68 -9.54 -0.92
CA GLU A 31 -6.40 -8.70 0.24
C GLU A 31 -5.58 -9.50 1.27
N VAL A 32 -4.46 -8.94 1.70
CA VAL A 32 -3.57 -9.52 2.70
C VAL A 32 -3.44 -8.55 3.86
N LEU A 33 -3.68 -9.05 5.08
CA LEU A 33 -3.49 -8.31 6.32
C LEU A 33 -2.64 -9.13 7.27
N ILE A 34 -1.48 -8.60 7.63
CA ILE A 34 -0.58 -9.20 8.62
C ILE A 34 -0.38 -8.18 9.75
N LYS A 35 -0.48 -8.65 11.00
CA LYS A 35 -0.30 -7.83 12.20
C LYS A 35 0.56 -8.55 13.23
N GLY A 36 1.25 -7.77 14.07
CA GLY A 36 1.83 -8.28 15.31
C GLY A 36 3.08 -9.13 15.12
N LYS A 37 3.17 -10.27 15.82
CA LYS A 37 4.42 -11.00 16.04
C LYS A 37 5.11 -11.49 14.75
N GLU A 38 4.35 -11.81 13.71
CA GLU A 38 4.87 -12.30 12.43
C GLU A 38 5.70 -11.26 11.68
N LEU A 39 5.47 -9.98 11.97
CA LEU A 39 6.13 -8.84 11.34
C LEU A 39 7.36 -8.33 12.12
N LYS A 40 7.59 -8.83 13.35
CA LYS A 40 8.73 -8.41 14.16
C LYS A 40 10.08 -8.61 13.46
N LYS A 41 10.22 -9.69 12.70
CA LYS A 41 11.44 -9.99 11.92
C LYS A 41 11.73 -8.99 10.79
N TYR A 42 10.75 -8.16 10.45
CA TYR A 42 10.85 -7.09 9.45
C TYR A 42 10.74 -5.70 10.08
N HIS A 43 10.76 -5.60 11.43
CA HIS A 43 10.52 -4.35 12.16
C HIS A 43 9.21 -3.65 11.79
N LEU A 44 8.22 -4.41 11.29
CA LEU A 44 6.91 -3.95 10.92
C LEU A 44 5.89 -4.25 12.04
N THR A 45 4.91 -3.38 12.20
CA THR A 45 3.77 -3.58 13.11
C THR A 45 2.49 -3.93 12.33
N LEU A 46 2.37 -3.40 11.11
CA LEU A 46 1.25 -3.63 10.20
C LEU A 46 1.75 -3.74 8.76
N PHE A 47 1.22 -4.74 8.06
CA PHE A 47 1.36 -4.90 6.61
C PHE A 47 -0.02 -5.15 6.02
N ARG A 48 -0.41 -4.32 5.04
CA ARG A 48 -1.64 -4.47 4.27
C ARG A 48 -1.32 -4.45 2.79
N SER A 49 -1.86 -5.38 2.03
CA SER A 49 -1.74 -5.39 0.57
C SER A 49 -3.07 -5.69 -0.07
N LEU A 50 -3.37 -5.01 -1.17
CA LEU A 50 -4.51 -5.30 -2.02
C LEU A 50 -4.00 -5.35 -3.45
N THR A 51 -4.15 -6.51 -4.06
CA THR A 51 -3.87 -6.72 -5.48
C THR A 51 -5.19 -6.99 -6.19
N VAL A 52 -5.45 -6.25 -7.26
CA VAL A 52 -6.67 -6.33 -8.07
C VAL A 52 -6.27 -6.60 -9.51
N THR A 53 -6.88 -7.61 -10.13
CA THR A 53 -6.63 -8.00 -11.51
C THR A 53 -7.90 -7.85 -12.34
N ASP A 54 -7.80 -7.26 -13.53
CA ASP A 54 -8.90 -7.18 -14.50
C ASP A 54 -10.18 -6.49 -13.96
N ALA A 55 -9.99 -5.40 -13.20
CA ALA A 55 -11.09 -4.58 -12.67
C ALA A 55 -10.80 -3.07 -12.82
N PRO A 56 -10.98 -2.49 -14.02
CA PRO A 56 -10.60 -1.11 -14.33
C PRO A 56 -11.21 -0.05 -13.41
N ALA A 57 -12.51 -0.16 -13.09
CA ALA A 57 -13.17 0.79 -12.21
C ALA A 57 -12.58 0.83 -10.79
N LEU A 58 -12.16 -0.33 -10.27
CA LEU A 58 -11.51 -0.43 -8.97
C LEU A 58 -10.05 0.05 -9.05
N SER A 59 -9.36 -0.20 -10.15
CA SER A 59 -8.04 0.37 -10.42
C SER A 59 -8.05 1.90 -10.37
N ASP A 60 -9.04 2.55 -10.98
CA ASP A 60 -9.20 4.00 -10.98
C ASP A 60 -9.53 4.53 -9.57
N GLU A 61 -10.37 3.82 -8.80
CA GLU A 61 -10.66 4.13 -7.40
C GLU A 61 -9.38 4.08 -6.56
N ILE A 62 -8.59 3.01 -6.68
CA ILE A 62 -7.33 2.86 -5.95
C ILE A 62 -6.36 3.99 -6.31
N GLU A 63 -6.17 4.29 -7.61
CA GLU A 63 -5.29 5.38 -8.04
C GLU A 63 -5.75 6.72 -7.45
N ALA A 64 -7.05 7.02 -7.46
CA ALA A 64 -7.58 8.25 -6.91
C ALA A 64 -7.33 8.39 -5.40
N LEU A 65 -7.44 7.31 -4.64
CA LEU A 65 -7.14 7.31 -3.19
C LEU A 65 -5.64 7.49 -2.94
N VAL A 66 -4.79 6.77 -3.70
CA VAL A 66 -3.33 6.91 -3.61
C VAL A 66 -2.89 8.33 -3.93
N VAL A 67 -3.43 8.95 -4.98
CA VAL A 67 -3.11 10.33 -5.38
C VAL A 67 -3.55 11.35 -4.33
N LYS A 68 -4.65 11.09 -3.60
CA LYS A 68 -5.07 11.94 -2.47
C LYS A 68 -4.06 11.85 -1.33
N ASP A 69 -3.70 10.64 -0.92
CA ASP A 69 -2.74 10.44 0.17
C ASP A 69 -1.34 10.94 -0.20
N ALA A 70 -0.92 10.79 -1.47
CA ALA A 70 0.36 11.28 -1.98
C ALA A 70 0.61 12.78 -1.77
N LYS A 71 -0.43 13.58 -1.50
CA LYS A 71 -0.30 15.01 -1.13
C LYS A 71 0.28 15.23 0.27
N MET A 72 0.10 14.26 1.16
CA MET A 72 0.59 14.27 2.54
C MET A 72 1.95 13.57 2.69
N ALA A 73 2.48 12.98 1.62
CA ALA A 73 3.78 12.32 1.64
C ALA A 73 4.90 13.36 1.82
N VAL A 74 5.84 13.07 2.71
CA VAL A 74 7.06 13.89 2.95
C VAL A 74 8.15 13.58 1.93
N ASP A 75 8.13 12.37 1.37
CA ASP A 75 9.00 11.96 0.28
C ASP A 75 8.23 11.03 -0.67
N LYS A 76 8.56 11.08 -1.96
CA LYS A 76 7.92 10.23 -2.97
C LYS A 76 8.80 9.99 -4.18
N GLU A 77 8.74 8.77 -4.67
CA GLU A 77 9.25 8.37 -5.97
C GLU A 77 8.08 7.90 -6.83
N VAL A 78 7.87 8.51 -8.00
CA VAL A 78 6.74 8.19 -8.86
C VAL A 78 7.18 8.01 -10.31
N GLY A 79 6.64 7.00 -10.97
CA GLY A 79 6.74 6.81 -12.41
C GLY A 79 5.36 6.88 -13.05
N LYS A 80 5.26 7.57 -14.18
CA LYS A 80 4.02 7.69 -14.95
C LYS A 80 4.24 7.18 -16.37
N ILE A 81 3.19 6.62 -16.95
CA ILE A 81 3.12 6.31 -18.39
C ILE A 81 2.00 7.15 -18.96
N GLY A 82 2.36 8.12 -19.81
CA GLY A 82 1.44 9.17 -20.22
C GLY A 82 0.94 9.98 -19.01
N THR A 83 -0.37 10.02 -18.80
CA THR A 83 -1.00 10.74 -17.69
C THR A 83 -1.25 9.86 -16.45
N GLN A 84 -1.17 8.54 -16.59
CA GLN A 84 -1.54 7.59 -15.54
C GLN A 84 -0.35 7.22 -14.66
N LEU A 85 -0.62 6.99 -13.37
CA LEU A 85 0.40 6.55 -12.42
C LEU A 85 0.77 5.09 -12.70
N TYR A 86 2.03 4.83 -13.05
CA TYR A 86 2.54 3.48 -13.26
C TYR A 86 3.05 2.87 -11.94
N TYR A 87 3.80 3.64 -11.16
CA TYR A 87 4.17 3.25 -9.80
C TYR A 87 4.35 4.48 -8.91
N GLY A 88 4.24 4.26 -7.61
CA GLY A 88 4.54 5.25 -6.59
C GLY A 88 5.06 4.60 -5.32
N PHE A 89 6.13 5.15 -4.77
CA PHE A 89 6.61 4.86 -3.43
C PHE A 89 6.50 6.14 -2.62
N TYR A 90 5.75 6.11 -1.52
CA TYR A 90 5.45 7.27 -0.70
C TYR A 90 5.87 7.02 0.74
N CYS A 91 6.60 7.99 1.31
CA CYS A 91 6.92 8.06 2.72
C CYS A 91 6.05 9.14 3.37
N PHE A 92 5.39 8.80 4.48
CA PHE A 92 4.53 9.73 5.21
C PHE A 92 5.21 10.17 6.51
N PRO A 93 4.77 11.30 7.11
CA PRO A 93 5.23 11.67 8.44
C PRO A 93 5.03 10.49 9.40
N PRO A 94 5.99 10.20 10.29
CA PRO A 94 5.79 9.15 11.28
C PRO A 94 4.60 9.49 12.17
N GLN A 95 3.91 8.45 12.64
CA GLN A 95 2.81 8.56 13.59
C GLN A 95 3.09 7.58 14.72
N ASP A 96 2.95 8.05 15.97
CA ASP A 96 3.22 7.22 17.17
C ASP A 96 4.60 6.52 17.08
N GLU A 97 5.62 7.26 16.65
CA GLU A 97 7.01 6.80 16.43
C GLU A 97 7.20 5.72 15.34
N SER A 98 6.14 5.42 14.57
CA SER A 98 6.19 4.46 13.46
C SER A 98 6.29 5.19 12.12
N TYR A 99 7.23 4.76 11.29
CA TYR A 99 7.31 5.13 9.89
C TYR A 99 6.14 4.50 9.12
N ARG A 100 5.66 5.23 8.11
CA ARG A 100 4.50 4.86 7.30
C ARG A 100 4.85 4.95 5.83
N TYR A 101 4.55 3.89 5.09
CA TYR A 101 4.90 3.75 3.69
C TYR A 101 3.71 3.25 2.88
N LEU A 102 3.59 3.76 1.66
CA LEU A 102 2.63 3.30 0.67
C LEU A 102 3.36 3.01 -0.63
N PHE A 103 3.21 1.78 -1.11
CA PHE A 103 3.63 1.38 -2.44
C PHE A 103 2.40 1.19 -3.32
N TYR A 104 2.48 1.68 -4.54
CA TYR A 104 1.48 1.53 -5.56
C TYR A 104 2.14 1.09 -6.86
N ARG A 105 1.51 0.15 -7.56
CA ARG A 105 1.92 -0.25 -8.90
C ARG A 105 0.70 -0.59 -9.73
N ASN A 106 0.68 -0.10 -10.96
CA ASN A 106 -0.36 -0.34 -11.92
C ASN A 106 0.26 -0.85 -13.21
N THR A 107 0.09 -2.13 -13.51
CA THR A 107 0.61 -2.73 -14.74
C THR A 107 -0.33 -2.58 -15.92
N SER A 108 -1.58 -2.11 -15.70
CA SER A 108 -2.55 -1.91 -16.79
C SER A 108 -2.14 -0.83 -17.78
N VAL A 109 -1.30 0.12 -17.34
CA VAL A 109 -0.85 1.26 -18.13
C VAL A 109 0.34 0.95 -19.03
N VAL A 110 0.91 -0.26 -18.94
CA VAL A 110 2.01 -0.70 -19.78
C VAL A 110 1.43 -1.19 -21.13
N PRO A 111 1.75 -0.53 -22.25
CA PRO A 111 1.35 -1.01 -23.58
C PRO A 111 1.97 -2.39 -23.82
N ASP A 112 1.19 -3.34 -24.33
CA ASP A 112 1.62 -4.73 -24.64
C ASP A 112 2.05 -5.59 -23.45
N GLY A 113 1.53 -5.32 -22.26
CA GLY A 113 1.68 -6.23 -21.12
C GLY A 113 1.11 -7.62 -21.45
N ALA A 114 1.97 -8.64 -21.57
CA ALA A 114 1.56 -10.04 -21.76
C ALA A 114 0.75 -10.62 -20.58
N LYS A 115 0.62 -9.87 -19.49
CA LYS A 115 -0.11 -10.23 -18.27
C LYS A 115 -1.43 -9.47 -18.20
N LYS A 116 -2.40 -10.04 -17.49
CA LYS A 116 -3.65 -9.36 -17.21
C LYS A 116 -3.38 -8.04 -16.48
N PRO A 117 -4.14 -6.97 -16.80
CA PRO A 117 -4.07 -5.69 -16.08
C PRO A 117 -4.17 -5.90 -14.57
N GLU A 118 -3.19 -5.41 -13.81
CA GLU A 118 -3.15 -5.59 -12.36
C GLU A 118 -2.72 -4.30 -11.67
N VAL A 119 -3.43 -3.94 -10.61
CA VAL A 119 -3.09 -2.87 -9.67
C VAL A 119 -2.79 -3.48 -8.31
N THR A 120 -1.67 -3.09 -7.72
CA THR A 120 -1.28 -3.48 -6.36
C THR A 120 -1.05 -2.23 -5.53
N VAL A 121 -1.63 -2.20 -4.34
CA VAL A 121 -1.37 -1.20 -3.31
C VAL A 121 -0.93 -1.90 -2.02
N VAL A 122 0.16 -1.43 -1.43
CA VAL A 122 0.72 -1.99 -0.19
C VAL A 122 0.95 -0.86 0.80
N TYR A 123 0.32 -0.96 1.96
CA TYR A 123 0.56 -0.09 3.10
C TYR A 123 1.38 -0.83 4.17
N MET A 124 2.40 -0.15 4.68
CA MET A 124 3.30 -0.68 5.70
C MET A 124 3.51 0.35 6.80
N GLU A 125 3.54 -0.12 8.03
CA GLU A 125 3.81 0.69 9.21
C GLU A 125 4.73 -0.07 10.16
N GLY A 126 5.67 0.65 10.76
CA GLY A 126 6.55 0.10 11.80
C GLY A 126 7.80 0.94 12.02
N GLN A 127 8.79 0.34 12.65
CA GLN A 127 10.10 0.97 12.89
C GLN A 127 11.12 0.66 11.78
N VAL A 128 10.68 -0.03 10.72
CA VAL A 128 11.50 -0.34 9.55
C VAL A 128 11.95 0.93 8.85
N THR A 129 13.24 0.99 8.52
CA THR A 129 13.81 2.09 7.75
C THR A 129 13.55 1.92 6.25
N LEU A 130 13.70 3.00 5.49
CA LEU A 130 13.59 2.95 4.03
C LEU A 130 14.58 1.97 3.38
N GLU A 131 15.79 1.85 3.95
CA GLU A 131 16.83 0.95 3.45
C GLU A 131 16.47 -0.52 3.65
N GLU A 132 15.98 -0.87 4.84
CA GLU A 132 15.51 -2.23 5.14
C GLU A 132 14.30 -2.61 4.26
N LEU A 133 13.37 -1.67 4.04
CA LEU A 133 12.25 -1.90 3.13
C LEU A 133 12.72 -2.21 1.71
N LYS A 134 13.69 -1.45 1.19
CA LYS A 134 14.24 -1.70 -0.15
C LYS A 134 14.88 -3.09 -0.28
N GLN A 135 15.40 -3.66 0.82
CA GLN A 135 15.93 -5.02 0.83
C GLN A 135 14.83 -6.09 0.83
N MET A 136 13.64 -5.81 1.37
CA MET A 136 12.52 -6.76 1.35
C MET A 136 11.92 -6.98 -0.05
N PHE A 137 12.09 -6.01 -0.96
CA PHE A 137 11.56 -6.06 -2.33
C PHE A 137 12.61 -6.40 -3.40
N LYS A 138 13.86 -6.66 -3.01
CA LYS A 138 14.92 -7.20 -3.89
C LYS A 138 14.92 -8.72 -3.86
#